data_AF-A0A3M1DP81-F1
#
_entry.id   AF-A0A3M1DP81-F1
#
_cell.length_a   1.000
_cell.length_b   1.000
_cell.length_c   1.000
_cell.angle_alpha   90.00
_cell.angle_beta   90.00
_cell.angle_gamma   90.00
#
_symmetry.space_group_name_H-M   'P 1'
#
loop_
_entity.id
_entity.type
_entity.pdbx_description
1 polymer ?
#
loop_
_entity_poly.entity_id
_entity_poly.type
_entity_poly.pdbx_seq_one_letter_code
_entity_poly.pdbx_strand_id
1 'polypeptide(L)'
;ARIILGPEMSIQAPPNLSPGALERLVAAGINDWGGVSPVTPDHVNPEAAWPHLELLRDATARAGKQLVARLPLYPRYVEGLREWVDPGLHRLVLERVDATGFARTDDWHPGDREAPLPRPAGRAVCSAGTGLMRVIDKARSGRRLEEGEILLLFSSRGGDFERVCQAADELRQEVNGDRVSYVVNRNINYTNICYFGCRFCAFSKGRVRENLRERGYLLSLEEIRRRVREARARGATEVCLQGGIHPDFTGETYLQITRAVRKADPDIHIHAFSPLEVSHGAQTLGLPVGEFLGELKRAGLGTLPGTAAEILDDEIRSVICPDKLDTREWLQVVRAAHEAGLNTTATIMFGHVESPRHWARHLLRVRDLQAETGGFTEFVPLPYVHMQAPLSLKGLARPGPTYRETVLMHAVARLVLHPLIVNIQASWVKLGPEVLKSCLSAGVNDLGGTLMNESISRAAGAGFGQELPPEQICAIVRQAGRRPVQRNTLYGEVDGDRRNIA
;
A
#
# COMPACT_ATOMS: atom_id res chain seq x y z
N ALA A 1 -17.09 -2.01 -37.51
CA ALA A 1 -16.62 -0.99 -36.53
C ALA A 1 -15.23 -1.34 -35.98
N ARG A 2 -15.06 -2.38 -35.15
CA ARG A 2 -13.77 -2.74 -34.51
C ARG A 2 -12.58 -2.82 -35.46
N ILE A 3 -12.74 -3.47 -36.61
CA ILE A 3 -11.67 -3.62 -37.61
C ILE A 3 -11.25 -2.25 -38.20
N ILE A 4 -12.20 -1.35 -38.41
CA ILE A 4 -11.95 -0.05 -39.06
C ILE A 4 -11.38 0.96 -38.05
N LEU A 5 -11.96 1.02 -36.85
CA LEU A 5 -11.63 2.01 -35.82
C LEU A 5 -10.44 1.59 -34.94
N GLY A 6 -9.96 0.35 -35.09
CA GLY A 6 -8.84 -0.19 -34.34
C GLY A 6 -9.17 -0.59 -32.90
N PRO A 7 -8.16 -1.04 -32.14
CA PRO A 7 -8.33 -1.51 -30.75
C PRO A 7 -8.62 -0.37 -29.76
N GLU A 8 -8.11 0.83 -30.05
CA GLU A 8 -8.20 1.97 -29.13
C GLU A 8 -9.60 2.57 -29.02
N MET A 9 -10.42 2.50 -30.08
CA MET A 9 -11.74 3.10 -30.06
C MET A 9 -12.70 2.29 -29.19
N SER A 10 -13.37 2.94 -28.23
CA SER A 10 -14.48 2.31 -27.54
C SER A 10 -15.70 2.22 -28.46
N ILE A 11 -16.29 1.03 -28.55
CA ILE A 11 -17.45 0.75 -29.37
C ILE A 11 -18.58 0.36 -28.43
N GLN A 12 -19.59 1.22 -28.42
CA GLN A 12 -20.78 1.09 -27.61
C GLN A 12 -21.91 0.42 -28.40
N ALA A 13 -22.63 -0.51 -27.77
CA ALA A 13 -23.90 -1.02 -28.28
C ALA A 13 -24.94 -1.05 -27.14
N PRO A 14 -26.00 -0.22 -27.20
CA PRO A 14 -27.07 -0.24 -26.20
C PRO A 14 -27.75 -1.62 -26.15
N PRO A 15 -27.79 -2.29 -24.99
CA PRO A 15 -28.23 -3.68 -24.93
C PRO A 15 -29.76 -3.84 -25.10
N ASN A 16 -30.54 -2.80 -24.81
CA ASN A 16 -31.99 -2.80 -25.00
C ASN A 16 -32.42 -2.83 -26.48
N LEU A 17 -31.57 -2.33 -27.39
CA LEU A 17 -31.86 -2.27 -28.83
C LEU A 17 -31.46 -3.55 -29.59
N SER A 18 -30.95 -4.57 -28.89
CA SER A 18 -30.49 -5.81 -29.52
C SER A 18 -30.78 -7.04 -28.65
N PRO A 19 -32.05 -7.27 -28.29
CA PRO A 19 -32.44 -8.41 -27.46
C PRO A 19 -32.02 -9.73 -28.13
N GLY A 20 -31.47 -10.65 -27.34
CA GLY A 20 -31.01 -11.96 -27.82
C GLY A 20 -29.68 -11.95 -28.60
N ALA A 21 -29.07 -10.79 -28.87
CA ALA A 21 -27.83 -10.69 -29.64
C ALA A 21 -26.59 -10.29 -28.79
N LEU A 22 -26.73 -10.15 -27.47
CA LEU A 22 -25.68 -9.62 -26.59
C LEU A 22 -24.32 -10.35 -26.75
N GLU A 23 -24.32 -11.68 -26.69
CA GLU A 23 -23.07 -12.46 -26.82
C GLU A 23 -22.41 -12.28 -28.19
N ARG A 24 -23.22 -12.19 -29.26
CA ARG A 24 -22.73 -11.92 -30.62
C ARG A 24 -22.12 -10.52 -30.74
N LEU A 25 -22.69 -9.53 -30.05
CA LEU A 25 -22.14 -8.18 -30.03
C LEU A 25 -20.77 -8.15 -29.32
N VAL A 26 -20.64 -8.83 -28.18
CA VAL A 26 -19.35 -8.96 -27.48
C VAL A 26 -18.33 -9.67 -28.38
N ALA A 27 -18.72 -10.77 -29.03
CA ALA A 27 -17.85 -11.47 -29.98
C ALA A 27 -17.46 -10.61 -31.20
N ALA A 28 -18.33 -9.69 -31.62
CA ALA A 28 -18.06 -8.72 -32.68
C ALA A 28 -17.11 -7.58 -32.26
N GLY A 29 -16.72 -7.52 -30.98
CA GLY A 29 -15.68 -6.62 -30.48
C GLY A 29 -16.19 -5.31 -29.88
N ILE A 30 -17.45 -5.24 -29.45
CA ILE A 30 -17.87 -4.15 -28.55
C ILE A 30 -17.12 -4.27 -27.22
N ASN A 31 -16.93 -3.15 -26.56
CA ASN A 31 -16.33 -3.12 -25.22
C ASN A 31 -17.13 -2.23 -24.26
N ASP A 32 -18.34 -1.84 -24.65
CA ASP A 32 -19.21 -1.00 -23.86
C ASP A 32 -20.69 -1.24 -24.19
N TRP A 33 -21.51 -1.39 -23.15
CA TRP A 33 -22.97 -1.48 -23.27
C TRP A 33 -23.64 -0.10 -23.26
N GLY A 34 -22.90 0.96 -22.95
CA GLY A 34 -23.39 2.32 -22.90
C GLY A 34 -24.02 2.68 -21.55
N GLY A 35 -24.78 3.78 -21.56
CA GLY A 35 -25.51 4.23 -20.39
C GLY A 35 -26.68 3.30 -20.10
N VAL A 36 -26.53 2.40 -19.13
CA VAL A 36 -27.60 1.52 -18.65
C VAL A 36 -28.18 2.13 -17.39
N SER A 37 -29.47 2.47 -17.39
CA SER A 37 -30.16 2.96 -16.19
C SER A 37 -31.07 1.89 -15.61
N PRO A 38 -30.80 1.38 -14.39
CA PRO A 38 -31.72 0.49 -13.69
C PRO A 38 -32.89 1.22 -13.02
N VAL A 39 -32.87 2.57 -12.99
CA VAL A 39 -33.82 3.39 -12.24
C VAL A 39 -34.64 4.33 -13.12
N THR A 40 -34.16 4.65 -14.32
CA THR A 40 -34.81 5.59 -15.23
C THR A 40 -35.28 4.85 -16.47
N PRO A 41 -36.58 4.97 -16.84
CA PRO A 41 -37.07 4.51 -18.14
C PRO A 41 -36.27 5.12 -19.29
N ASP A 42 -36.09 4.37 -20.38
CA ASP A 42 -35.56 4.94 -21.60
C ASP A 42 -36.62 5.86 -22.24
N HIS A 43 -36.42 7.17 -22.12
CA HIS A 43 -37.32 8.17 -22.71
C HIS A 43 -37.18 8.27 -24.24
N VAL A 44 -36.12 7.71 -24.82
CA VAL A 44 -35.88 7.69 -26.27
C VAL A 44 -36.55 6.48 -26.91
N ASN A 45 -36.48 5.30 -26.27
CA ASN A 45 -37.21 4.12 -26.70
C ASN A 45 -37.99 3.46 -25.54
N PRO A 46 -39.18 4.00 -25.20
CA PRO A 46 -39.97 3.52 -24.06
C PRO A 46 -40.39 2.05 -24.15
N GLU A 47 -40.47 1.50 -25.37
CA GLU A 47 -40.86 0.11 -25.62
C GLU A 47 -39.69 -0.87 -25.41
N ALA A 48 -38.46 -0.37 -25.32
CA ALA A 48 -37.25 -1.16 -25.11
C ALA A 48 -36.59 -0.79 -23.77
N ALA A 49 -37.16 -1.29 -22.66
CA ALA A 49 -36.62 -1.06 -21.32
C ALA A 49 -35.17 -1.57 -21.17
N TRP A 50 -34.39 -0.87 -20.34
CA TRP A 50 -33.03 -1.31 -20.01
C TRP A 50 -33.04 -2.70 -19.38
N PRO A 51 -32.20 -3.63 -19.84
CA PRO A 51 -32.05 -4.91 -19.16
C PRO A 51 -31.48 -4.71 -17.77
N HIS A 52 -31.91 -5.56 -16.84
CA HIS A 52 -31.38 -5.56 -15.48
C HIS A 52 -29.86 -5.82 -15.50
N LEU A 53 -29.12 -5.15 -14.61
CA LEU A 53 -27.65 -5.25 -14.57
C LEU A 53 -27.16 -6.70 -14.38
N GLU A 54 -27.95 -7.55 -13.73
CA GLU A 54 -27.66 -8.98 -13.56
C GLU A 54 -27.67 -9.73 -14.90
N LEU A 55 -28.66 -9.47 -15.76
CA LEU A 55 -28.72 -10.08 -17.09
C LEU A 55 -27.52 -9.68 -17.95
N LEU A 56 -27.11 -8.40 -17.88
CA LEU A 56 -25.92 -7.92 -18.57
C LEU A 56 -24.65 -8.56 -18.02
N ARG A 57 -24.55 -8.71 -16.70
CA ARG A 57 -23.42 -9.36 -16.04
C ARG A 57 -23.30 -10.80 -16.52
N ASP A 58 -24.39 -11.55 -16.56
CA ASP A 58 -24.41 -12.95 -16.98
C ASP A 58 -24.10 -13.10 -18.47
N ALA A 59 -24.68 -12.27 -19.34
CA ALA A 59 -24.37 -12.27 -20.77
C ALA A 59 -22.90 -11.93 -21.04
N THR A 60 -22.36 -10.95 -20.33
CA THR A 60 -20.94 -10.56 -20.44
C THR A 60 -20.03 -11.68 -19.93
N ALA A 61 -20.41 -12.34 -18.83
CA ALA A 61 -19.69 -13.47 -18.26
C ALA A 61 -19.68 -14.70 -19.18
N ARG A 62 -20.81 -15.04 -19.82
CA ARG A 62 -20.88 -16.14 -20.81
C ARG A 62 -19.98 -15.91 -22.02
N ALA A 63 -19.75 -14.65 -22.38
CA ALA A 63 -18.78 -14.28 -23.42
C ALA A 63 -17.31 -14.25 -22.92
N GLY A 64 -17.03 -14.71 -21.69
CA GLY A 64 -15.69 -14.71 -21.11
C GLY A 64 -15.16 -13.32 -20.78
N LYS A 65 -16.05 -12.33 -20.58
CA LYS A 65 -15.71 -10.94 -20.25
C LYS A 65 -16.28 -10.57 -18.87
N GLN A 66 -15.89 -9.40 -18.39
CA GLN A 66 -16.37 -8.86 -17.12
C GLN A 66 -17.10 -7.55 -17.35
N LEU A 67 -18.27 -7.41 -16.71
CA LEU A 67 -19.01 -6.16 -16.70
C LEU A 67 -18.41 -5.23 -15.65
N VAL A 68 -17.91 -4.07 -16.07
CA VAL A 68 -17.24 -3.09 -15.19
C VAL A 68 -17.91 -1.73 -15.38
N ALA A 69 -18.30 -1.12 -14.27
CA ALA A 69 -18.86 0.23 -14.30
C ALA A 69 -17.78 1.25 -14.66
N ARG A 70 -18.12 2.22 -15.50
CA ARG A 70 -17.28 3.39 -15.81
C ARG A 70 -18.06 4.66 -15.54
N LEU A 71 -17.34 5.77 -15.40
CA LEU A 71 -17.95 7.10 -15.52
C LEU A 71 -18.40 7.32 -16.97
N PRO A 72 -19.13 8.41 -17.28
CA PRO A 72 -19.29 8.92 -18.64
C PRO A 72 -17.98 9.29 -19.37
N LEU A 73 -16.84 8.88 -18.82
CA LEU A 73 -15.48 9.08 -19.29
C LEU A 73 -14.77 7.72 -19.35
N TYR A 74 -14.14 7.40 -20.48
CA TYR A 74 -13.37 6.15 -20.62
C TYR A 74 -12.04 6.22 -19.88
N PRO A 75 -11.51 5.09 -19.38
CA PRO A 75 -10.25 5.02 -18.65
C PRO A 75 -9.08 5.78 -19.28
N ARG A 76 -8.91 5.70 -20.61
CA ARG A 76 -7.82 6.42 -21.32
C ARG A 76 -7.87 7.94 -21.14
N TYR A 77 -9.07 8.51 -21.00
CA TYR A 77 -9.27 9.94 -20.77
C TYR A 77 -9.16 10.31 -19.30
N VAL A 78 -9.34 9.34 -18.39
CA VAL A 78 -8.98 9.49 -16.97
C VAL A 78 -7.47 9.50 -16.81
N GLU A 79 -6.72 8.67 -17.55
CA GLU A 79 -5.26 8.71 -17.56
C GLU A 79 -4.74 10.04 -18.14
N GLY A 80 -5.33 10.49 -19.24
CA GLY A 80 -5.08 11.82 -19.84
C GLY A 80 -5.89 12.95 -19.21
N LEU A 81 -6.20 12.91 -17.90
CA LEU A 81 -7.14 13.84 -17.25
C LEU A 81 -6.84 15.31 -17.55
N ARG A 82 -5.56 15.70 -17.53
CA ARG A 82 -5.12 17.09 -17.75
C ARG A 82 -5.25 17.56 -19.19
N GLU A 83 -5.30 16.64 -20.13
CA GLU A 83 -5.41 16.93 -21.56
C GLU A 83 -6.87 16.96 -22.02
N TRP A 84 -7.69 16.03 -21.52
CA TRP A 84 -9.02 15.76 -22.08
C TRP A 84 -10.20 16.26 -21.23
N VAL A 85 -9.97 16.60 -19.97
CA VAL A 85 -11.05 16.94 -19.02
C VAL A 85 -10.85 18.34 -18.48
N ASP A 86 -11.95 19.10 -18.40
CA ASP A 86 -11.96 20.43 -17.80
C ASP A 86 -11.36 20.40 -16.37
N PRO A 87 -10.43 21.31 -16.02
CA PRO A 87 -9.80 21.35 -14.70
C PRO A 87 -10.80 21.40 -13.52
N GLY A 88 -11.96 22.01 -13.69
CA GLY A 88 -13.02 22.07 -12.69
C GLY A 88 -13.64 20.70 -12.35
N LEU A 89 -13.50 19.71 -13.25
CA LEU A 89 -14.02 18.35 -13.06
C LEU A 89 -12.97 17.36 -12.54
N HIS A 90 -11.69 17.71 -12.50
CA HIS A 90 -10.60 16.79 -12.15
C HIS A 90 -10.83 16.12 -10.79
N ARG A 91 -11.17 16.92 -9.78
CA ARG A 91 -11.46 16.43 -8.43
C ARG A 91 -12.61 15.42 -8.43
N LEU A 92 -13.72 15.76 -9.10
CA LEU A 92 -14.91 14.91 -9.15
C LEU A 92 -14.63 13.57 -9.83
N VAL A 93 -13.79 13.57 -10.87
CA VAL A 93 -13.36 12.35 -11.55
C VAL A 93 -12.49 11.52 -10.62
N LEU A 94 -11.43 12.09 -10.03
CA LEU A 94 -10.49 11.38 -9.16
C LEU A 94 -11.17 10.77 -7.92
N GLU A 95 -12.19 11.43 -7.37
CA GLU A 95 -12.99 10.89 -6.25
C GLU A 95 -13.85 9.68 -6.63
N ARG A 96 -14.13 9.49 -7.93
CA ARG A 96 -15.09 8.48 -8.43
C ARG A 96 -14.46 7.40 -9.29
N VAL A 97 -13.13 7.36 -9.40
CA VAL A 97 -12.42 6.32 -10.15
C VAL A 97 -11.50 5.47 -9.30
N ASP A 98 -11.27 4.24 -9.75
CA ASP A 98 -10.17 3.40 -9.29
C ASP A 98 -8.89 3.66 -10.13
N ALA A 99 -7.79 3.00 -9.78
CA ALA A 99 -6.45 3.18 -10.36
C ALA A 99 -6.39 2.80 -11.84
N THR A 100 -7.35 2.01 -12.30
CA THR A 100 -7.48 1.63 -13.71
C THR A 100 -8.43 2.55 -14.48
N GLY A 101 -8.90 3.64 -13.86
CA GLY A 101 -9.77 4.64 -14.49
C GLY A 101 -11.23 4.22 -14.63
N PHE A 102 -11.62 3.07 -14.06
CA PHE A 102 -13.03 2.64 -13.99
C PHE A 102 -13.72 3.24 -12.76
N ALA A 103 -15.05 3.17 -12.71
CA ALA A 103 -15.79 3.73 -11.60
C ALA A 103 -15.43 3.02 -10.29
N ARG A 104 -15.27 3.82 -9.24
CA ARG A 104 -15.20 3.36 -7.85
C ARG A 104 -16.57 2.83 -7.44
N THR A 105 -16.63 1.59 -6.98
CA THR A 105 -17.90 0.89 -6.66
C THR A 105 -18.10 0.64 -5.16
N ASP A 106 -17.23 1.17 -4.31
CA ASP A 106 -17.31 1.03 -2.86
C ASP A 106 -16.98 2.34 -2.15
N ASP A 107 -17.57 2.52 -0.97
CA ASP A 107 -17.42 3.70 -0.14
C ASP A 107 -16.27 3.56 0.88
N TRP A 108 -15.55 2.43 0.88
CA TRP A 108 -14.50 2.15 1.87
C TRP A 108 -13.23 2.96 1.62
N HIS A 109 -12.79 3.77 2.59
CA HIS A 109 -11.54 4.51 2.49
C HIS A 109 -10.56 4.08 3.59
N PRO A 110 -9.24 4.04 3.33
CA PRO A 110 -8.28 3.71 4.37
C PRO A 110 -8.31 4.74 5.50
N GLY A 111 -8.31 4.26 6.74
CA GLY A 111 -8.40 5.08 7.94
C GLY A 111 -9.83 5.49 8.32
N ASP A 112 -10.84 5.21 7.48
CA ASP A 112 -12.25 5.46 7.78
C ASP A 112 -12.85 4.31 8.59
N ARG A 113 -13.51 4.62 9.71
CA ARG A 113 -14.14 3.64 10.60
C ARG A 113 -15.60 3.37 10.26
N GLU A 114 -16.24 4.30 9.56
CA GLU A 114 -17.70 4.31 9.39
C GLU A 114 -18.10 3.75 8.02
N ALA A 115 -17.17 3.74 7.07
CA ALA A 115 -17.44 3.24 5.73
C ALA A 115 -17.79 1.74 5.74
N PRO A 116 -18.92 1.35 5.12
CA PRO A 116 -19.29 -0.05 5.02
C PRO A 116 -18.30 -0.79 4.11
N LEU A 117 -18.04 -2.06 4.43
CA LEU A 117 -17.32 -2.92 3.50
C LEU A 117 -18.17 -3.18 2.25
N PRO A 118 -17.54 -3.30 1.07
CA PRO A 118 -18.24 -3.79 -0.10
C PRO A 118 -18.80 -5.19 0.17
N ARG A 119 -20.03 -5.41 -0.27
CA ARG A 119 -20.61 -6.76 -0.25
C ARG A 119 -19.79 -7.65 -1.21
N PRO A 120 -19.50 -8.90 -0.85
CA PRO A 120 -18.95 -9.87 -1.79
C PRO A 120 -19.84 -9.88 -3.03
N ALA A 121 -19.25 -9.70 -4.21
CA ALA A 121 -19.98 -9.96 -5.44
C ALA A 121 -20.44 -11.43 -5.38
N GLY A 122 -21.72 -11.70 -5.67
CA GLY A 122 -22.20 -13.07 -5.76
C GLY A 122 -21.31 -13.89 -6.70
N ARG A 123 -21.07 -15.17 -6.38
CA ARG A 123 -20.21 -16.09 -7.14
C ARG A 123 -20.59 -16.09 -8.62
N ALA A 124 -19.97 -15.24 -9.41
CA ALA A 124 -20.07 -15.29 -10.85
C ALA A 124 -19.07 -16.33 -11.35
N VAL A 125 -19.59 -17.44 -11.88
CA VAL A 125 -18.78 -18.52 -12.46
C VAL A 125 -18.26 -18.05 -13.83
N CYS A 126 -17.22 -17.22 -13.82
CA CYS A 126 -16.42 -16.97 -15.02
C CYS A 126 -15.25 -17.96 -15.01
N SER A 127 -15.02 -18.76 -16.05
CA SER A 127 -13.76 -19.50 -16.19
C SER A 127 -12.59 -18.51 -16.21
N ALA A 128 -11.53 -18.76 -15.43
CA ALA A 128 -10.33 -17.92 -15.49
C ALA A 128 -9.82 -17.85 -16.93
N GLY A 129 -9.41 -16.67 -17.40
CA GLY A 129 -8.65 -16.58 -18.63
C GLY A 129 -7.39 -17.45 -18.52
N THR A 130 -7.08 -18.26 -19.54
CA THR A 130 -5.90 -19.14 -19.55
C THR A 130 -4.59 -18.38 -19.28
N GLY A 131 -4.54 -17.10 -19.63
CA GLY A 131 -3.43 -16.20 -19.32
C GLY A 131 -3.25 -15.90 -17.82
N LEU A 132 -4.33 -15.64 -17.08
CA LEU A 132 -4.24 -15.33 -15.65
C LEU A 132 -3.71 -16.52 -14.86
N MET A 133 -4.23 -17.72 -15.12
CA MET A 133 -3.75 -18.93 -14.44
C MET A 133 -2.27 -19.20 -14.73
N ARG A 134 -1.84 -19.01 -15.98
CA ARG A 134 -0.41 -19.14 -16.33
C ARG A 134 0.48 -18.17 -15.55
N VAL A 135 0.02 -16.92 -15.36
CA VAL A 135 0.75 -15.92 -14.56
C VAL A 135 0.79 -16.32 -13.09
N ILE A 136 -0.33 -16.79 -12.53
CA ILE A 136 -0.41 -17.29 -11.15
C ILE A 136 0.55 -18.48 -10.96
N ASP A 137 0.54 -19.47 -11.85
CA ASP A 137 1.40 -20.65 -11.78
C ASP A 137 2.88 -20.26 -11.90
N LYS A 138 3.20 -19.32 -12.78
CA LYS A 138 4.55 -18.76 -12.92
C LYS A 138 5.00 -18.12 -11.60
N ALA A 139 4.16 -17.28 -10.98
CA ALA A 139 4.47 -16.63 -9.71
C ALA A 139 4.65 -17.63 -8.56
N ARG A 140 3.75 -18.60 -8.43
CA ARG A 140 3.84 -19.68 -7.41
C ARG A 140 5.09 -20.53 -7.56
N SER A 141 5.59 -20.72 -8.78
CA SER A 141 6.86 -21.42 -9.02
C SER A 141 8.11 -20.58 -8.69
N GLY A 142 7.94 -19.37 -8.15
CA GLY A 142 9.03 -18.47 -7.78
C GLY A 142 9.70 -17.74 -8.94
N ARG A 143 9.20 -17.93 -10.18
CA ARG A 143 9.74 -17.27 -11.37
C ARG A 143 9.35 -15.79 -11.39
N ARG A 144 10.29 -14.93 -11.79
CA ARG A 144 10.08 -13.49 -11.91
C ARG A 144 8.99 -13.20 -12.95
N LEU A 145 8.01 -12.39 -12.57
CA LEU A 145 6.99 -11.87 -13.49
C LEU A 145 7.50 -10.65 -14.26
N GLU A 146 6.86 -10.36 -15.39
CA GLU A 146 7.04 -9.15 -16.20
C GLU A 146 6.01 -8.08 -15.83
N GLU A 147 6.27 -6.82 -16.20
CA GLU A 147 5.39 -5.69 -15.87
C GLU A 147 3.95 -5.94 -16.34
N GLY A 148 3.75 -6.43 -17.57
CA GLY A 148 2.43 -6.76 -18.12
C GLY A 148 1.70 -7.88 -17.39
N GLU A 149 2.43 -8.86 -16.85
CA GLU A 149 1.85 -9.95 -16.06
C GLU A 149 1.38 -9.45 -14.69
N ILE A 150 2.12 -8.54 -14.07
CA ILE A 150 1.74 -7.91 -12.80
C ILE A 150 0.53 -6.98 -13.00
N LEU A 151 0.50 -6.25 -14.11
CA LEU A 151 -0.66 -5.45 -14.51
C LEU A 151 -1.93 -6.31 -14.62
N LEU A 152 -1.83 -7.48 -15.25
CA LEU A 152 -2.96 -8.42 -15.35
C LEU A 152 -3.51 -8.81 -13.98
N LEU A 153 -2.62 -9.07 -13.00
CA LEU A 153 -3.04 -9.38 -11.63
C LEU A 153 -3.78 -8.19 -10.98
N PHE A 154 -3.26 -6.96 -11.08
CA PHE A 154 -3.91 -5.77 -10.52
C PHE A 154 -5.22 -5.38 -11.20
N SER A 155 -5.38 -5.74 -12.48
CA SER A 155 -6.62 -5.54 -13.23
C SER A 155 -7.71 -6.57 -12.91
N SER A 156 -7.42 -7.57 -12.07
CA SER A 156 -8.38 -8.63 -11.74
C SER A 156 -9.61 -8.08 -11.02
N ARG A 157 -10.80 -8.54 -11.44
CA ARG A 157 -12.10 -8.25 -10.82
C ARG A 157 -12.96 -9.53 -10.80
N GLY A 158 -14.09 -9.50 -10.09
CA GLY A 158 -15.02 -10.64 -10.01
C GLY A 158 -14.31 -11.94 -9.61
N GLY A 159 -14.60 -13.04 -10.30
CA GLY A 159 -13.97 -14.34 -10.03
C GLY A 159 -12.44 -14.36 -10.22
N ASP A 160 -11.87 -13.48 -11.04
CA ASP A 160 -10.41 -13.38 -11.18
C ASP A 160 -9.76 -12.72 -9.96
N PHE A 161 -10.43 -11.74 -9.34
CA PHE A 161 -9.99 -11.17 -8.06
C PHE A 161 -9.96 -12.24 -6.97
N GLU A 162 -11.00 -13.07 -6.87
CA GLU A 162 -11.07 -14.18 -5.91
C GLU A 162 -9.94 -15.18 -6.14
N ARG A 163 -9.63 -15.54 -7.39
CA ARG A 163 -8.53 -16.45 -7.73
C ARG A 163 -7.17 -15.93 -7.34
N VAL A 164 -6.89 -14.66 -7.60
CA VAL A 164 -5.61 -14.04 -7.20
C VAL A 164 -5.48 -14.06 -5.68
N CYS A 165 -6.54 -13.73 -4.94
CA CYS A 165 -6.55 -13.79 -3.48
C CYS A 165 -6.33 -15.22 -2.97
N GLN A 166 -7.06 -16.19 -3.51
CA GLN A 166 -6.94 -17.60 -3.14
C GLN A 166 -5.52 -18.13 -3.41
N ALA A 167 -4.97 -17.89 -4.60
CA ALA A 167 -3.62 -18.34 -4.94
C ALA A 167 -2.55 -17.70 -4.04
N ALA A 168 -2.71 -16.43 -3.66
CA ALA A 168 -1.83 -15.78 -2.72
C ALA A 168 -1.95 -16.38 -1.31
N ASP A 169 -3.16 -16.74 -0.86
CA ASP A 169 -3.35 -17.34 0.45
C ASP A 169 -2.81 -18.77 0.53
N GLU A 170 -3.04 -19.58 -0.51
CA GLU A 170 -2.45 -20.91 -0.66
C GLU A 170 -0.93 -20.84 -0.60
N LEU A 171 -0.31 -19.94 -1.39
CA LEU A 171 1.13 -19.74 -1.37
C LEU A 171 1.64 -19.27 0.01
N ARG A 172 0.90 -18.40 0.69
CA ARG A 172 1.24 -17.98 2.06
C ARG A 172 1.17 -19.17 3.01
N GLN A 173 0.16 -20.03 2.89
CA GLN A 173 0.04 -21.22 3.73
C GLN A 173 1.19 -22.22 3.47
N GLU A 174 1.58 -22.41 2.20
CA GLU A 174 2.73 -23.24 1.83
C GLU A 174 4.05 -22.73 2.43
N VAL A 175 4.26 -21.39 2.43
CA VAL A 175 5.52 -20.77 2.84
C VAL A 175 5.59 -20.49 4.35
N ASN A 176 4.49 -20.08 4.97
CA ASN A 176 4.45 -19.60 6.35
C ASN A 176 3.58 -20.45 7.29
N GLY A 177 2.82 -21.41 6.75
CA GLY A 177 1.82 -22.17 7.49
C GLY A 177 0.69 -21.30 8.01
N ASP A 178 0.15 -21.68 9.17
CA ASP A 178 -0.91 -20.94 9.86
C ASP A 178 -0.41 -19.77 10.72
N ARG A 179 0.90 -19.51 10.72
CA ARG A 179 1.49 -18.47 11.58
C ARG A 179 1.19 -17.09 11.00
N VAL A 180 0.69 -16.22 11.86
CA VAL A 180 0.61 -14.78 11.61
C VAL A 180 1.38 -14.07 12.70
N SER A 181 2.42 -13.35 12.31
CA SER A 181 3.30 -12.70 13.26
C SER A 181 2.86 -11.28 13.64
N TYR A 182 3.38 -10.81 14.76
CA TYR A 182 3.33 -9.41 15.18
C TYR A 182 4.52 -9.09 16.08
N VAL A 183 4.89 -7.81 16.20
CA VAL A 183 5.93 -7.34 17.11
C VAL A 183 5.33 -6.40 18.16
N VAL A 184 5.84 -6.44 19.38
CA VAL A 184 5.48 -5.44 20.40
C VAL A 184 6.49 -4.30 20.27
N ASN A 185 6.02 -3.15 19.80
CA ASN A 185 6.89 -2.03 19.50
C ASN A 185 6.29 -0.68 19.90
N ARG A 186 7.16 0.33 19.96
CA ARG A 186 6.76 1.72 20.16
C ARG A 186 7.25 2.58 19.02
N ASN A 187 6.38 3.44 18.52
CA ASN A 187 6.76 4.49 17.57
C ASN A 187 7.24 5.71 18.35
N ILE A 188 8.43 6.20 18.00
CA ILE A 188 9.01 7.43 18.55
C ILE A 188 9.28 8.37 17.40
N ASN A 189 8.29 9.21 17.10
CA ASN A 189 8.50 10.32 16.19
C ASN A 189 9.17 11.46 16.95
N TYR A 190 10.47 11.65 16.73
CA TYR A 190 11.28 12.60 17.50
C TYR A 190 11.12 14.05 17.04
N THR A 191 10.63 14.29 15.82
CA THR A 191 10.20 15.60 15.35
C THR A 191 9.21 15.46 14.21
N ASN A 192 8.28 16.41 14.11
CA ASN A 192 7.44 16.60 12.92
C ASN A 192 7.87 17.81 12.06
N ILE A 193 8.95 18.49 12.42
CA ILE A 193 9.50 19.61 11.66
C ILE A 193 10.30 19.06 10.49
N CYS A 194 10.02 19.54 9.28
CA CYS A 194 10.73 19.09 8.09
C CYS A 194 10.86 20.24 7.10
N TYR A 195 12.04 20.39 6.48
CA TYR A 195 12.21 21.37 5.40
C TYR A 195 11.74 20.85 4.04
N PHE A 196 11.51 19.54 3.86
CA PHE A 196 10.99 18.98 2.61
C PHE A 196 9.48 19.21 2.44
N GLY A 197 9.07 19.62 1.24
CA GLY A 197 7.70 19.99 0.89
C GLY A 197 6.83 18.87 0.32
N CYS A 198 6.84 17.67 0.90
CA CYS A 198 6.03 16.54 0.40
C CYS A 198 4.54 16.91 0.28
N ARG A 199 3.95 16.70 -0.91
CA ARG A 199 2.59 17.14 -1.19
C ARG A 199 1.53 16.26 -0.52
N PHE A 200 1.87 15.03 -0.18
CA PHE A 200 0.98 14.06 0.45
C PHE A 200 1.04 14.05 1.99
N CYS A 201 2.11 14.57 2.59
CA CYS A 201 2.39 14.38 4.01
C CYS A 201 1.60 15.36 4.88
N ALA A 202 0.71 14.83 5.73
CA ALA A 202 -0.03 15.60 6.74
C ALA A 202 0.76 15.78 8.06
N PHE A 203 1.75 14.92 8.30
CA PHE A 203 2.56 14.90 9.52
C PHE A 203 3.58 16.05 9.55
N SER A 204 4.33 16.21 8.47
CA SER A 204 5.40 17.21 8.33
C SER A 204 4.88 18.66 8.46
N LYS A 205 5.58 19.47 9.25
CA LYS A 205 5.38 20.91 9.42
C LYS A 205 6.60 21.65 8.84
N GLY A 206 6.39 22.37 7.73
CA GLY A 206 7.35 23.34 7.22
C GLY A 206 7.22 24.70 7.91
N ARG A 207 8.13 25.64 7.63
CA ARG A 207 8.12 27.01 8.20
C ARG A 207 6.84 27.83 7.91
N VAL A 208 5.96 27.40 6.98
CA VAL A 208 4.86 28.22 6.42
C VAL A 208 3.52 27.47 6.36
N ARG A 209 3.08 26.78 7.42
CA ARG A 209 1.73 26.18 7.44
C ARG A 209 1.02 26.41 8.78
N GLU A 210 0.29 27.53 8.86
CA GLU A 210 -0.50 27.95 10.04
C GLU A 210 -1.79 27.14 10.28
N ASN A 211 -2.25 26.32 9.33
CA ASN A 211 -3.54 25.62 9.40
C ASN A 211 -3.45 24.09 9.53
N LEU A 212 -2.52 23.57 10.34
CA LEU A 212 -2.43 22.13 10.61
C LEU A 212 -2.86 21.79 12.04
N ARG A 213 -3.52 20.64 12.22
CA ARG A 213 -4.06 20.17 13.52
C ARG A 213 -3.04 20.11 14.67
N GLU A 214 -1.75 20.00 14.37
CA GLU A 214 -0.68 19.82 15.36
C GLU A 214 0.48 20.81 15.13
N ARG A 215 1.05 21.35 16.21
CA ARG A 215 2.19 22.27 16.18
C ARG A 215 3.51 21.53 15.91
N GLY A 216 4.50 22.26 15.40
CA GLY A 216 5.88 21.78 15.27
C GLY A 216 6.46 21.39 16.64
N TYR A 217 7.14 20.24 16.73
CA TYR A 217 7.81 19.79 17.94
C TYR A 217 9.14 19.10 17.66
N LEU A 218 10.01 19.10 18.67
CA LEU A 218 11.27 18.35 18.72
C LEU A 218 11.39 17.74 20.12
N LEU A 219 11.46 16.40 20.21
CA LEU A 219 11.64 15.71 21.47
C LEU A 219 13.08 15.84 21.95
N SER A 220 13.25 16.04 23.26
CA SER A 220 14.58 15.99 23.88
C SER A 220 15.10 14.54 23.91
N LEU A 221 16.42 14.37 23.98
CA LEU A 221 17.02 13.05 24.16
C LEU A 221 16.52 12.35 25.44
N GLU A 222 16.25 13.10 26.52
CA GLU A 222 15.70 12.51 27.74
C GLU A 222 14.27 12.02 27.55
N GLU A 223 13.45 12.73 26.78
CA GLU A 223 12.10 12.26 26.45
C GLU A 223 12.15 10.99 25.57
N ILE A 224 13.09 10.91 24.63
CA ILE A 224 13.33 9.67 23.86
C ILE A 224 13.69 8.53 24.82
N ARG A 225 14.63 8.75 25.74
CA ARG A 225 15.04 7.75 26.76
C ARG A 225 13.88 7.32 27.65
N ARG A 226 13.04 8.26 28.09
CA ARG A 226 11.84 7.98 28.89
C ARG A 226 10.88 7.05 28.13
N ARG A 227 10.61 7.36 26.86
CA ARG A 227 9.75 6.55 25.99
C ARG A 227 10.30 5.16 25.72
N VAL A 228 11.62 5.00 25.61
CA VAL A 228 12.28 3.68 25.48
C VAL A 228 12.08 2.86 26.74
N ARG A 229 12.33 3.44 27.93
CA ARG A 229 12.10 2.75 29.22
C ARG A 229 10.64 2.36 29.40
N GLU A 230 9.72 3.23 29.02
CA GLU A 230 8.28 2.96 29.03
C GLU A 230 7.92 1.79 28.09
N ALA A 231 8.43 1.80 26.85
CA ALA A 231 8.22 0.70 25.90
C ALA A 231 8.70 -0.64 26.48
N ARG A 232 9.87 -0.62 27.12
CA ARG A 232 10.48 -1.79 27.74
C ARG A 232 9.71 -2.35 28.91
N ALA A 233 9.24 -1.48 29.80
CA ALA A 233 8.37 -1.87 30.90
C ALA A 233 7.06 -2.53 30.41
N ARG A 234 6.65 -2.23 29.17
CA ARG A 234 5.47 -2.78 28.50
C ARG A 234 5.78 -3.95 27.54
N GLY A 235 6.94 -4.59 27.69
CA GLY A 235 7.29 -5.78 26.93
C GLY A 235 7.72 -5.53 25.48
N ALA A 236 7.92 -4.28 25.05
CA ALA A 236 8.35 -3.99 23.69
C ALA A 236 9.73 -4.57 23.40
N THR A 237 9.90 -5.22 22.25
CA THR A 237 11.19 -5.72 21.76
C THR A 237 11.87 -4.73 20.82
N GLU A 238 11.14 -3.75 20.33
CA GLU A 238 11.56 -2.81 19.30
C GLU A 238 11.08 -1.38 19.63
N VAL A 239 11.92 -0.40 19.29
CA VAL A 239 11.49 0.98 19.06
C VAL A 239 11.69 1.34 17.60
N CYS A 240 10.64 1.90 16.98
CA CYS A 240 10.67 2.43 15.63
C CYS A 240 10.82 3.95 15.67
N LEU A 241 11.92 4.50 15.15
CA LEU A 241 12.21 5.94 15.21
C LEU A 241 12.27 6.58 13.81
N GLN A 242 11.43 7.59 13.59
CA GLN A 242 11.36 8.34 12.33
C GLN A 242 10.93 9.77 12.60
N GLY A 243 11.51 10.74 11.91
CA GLY A 243 11.14 12.15 12.05
C GLY A 243 11.07 12.90 10.73
N GLY A 244 10.66 14.16 10.82
CA GLY A 244 10.95 15.12 9.76
C GLY A 244 12.46 15.43 9.68
N ILE A 245 12.91 15.91 8.53
CA ILE A 245 14.28 16.38 8.35
C ILE A 245 14.35 17.81 8.85
N HIS A 246 14.68 17.96 10.13
CA HIS A 246 14.81 19.26 10.77
C HIS A 246 16.00 20.03 10.16
N PRO A 247 15.87 21.34 9.87
CA PRO A 247 16.95 22.14 9.24
C PRO A 247 18.29 22.09 9.99
N ASP A 248 18.23 22.03 11.32
CA ASP A 248 19.42 22.04 12.18
C ASP A 248 19.99 20.63 12.46
N PHE A 249 19.39 19.57 11.91
CA PHE A 249 19.90 18.22 12.13
C PHE A 249 21.14 17.95 11.29
N THR A 250 22.04 17.16 11.83
CA THR A 250 23.20 16.61 11.10
C THR A 250 23.31 15.11 11.35
N GLY A 251 24.26 14.44 10.71
CA GLY A 251 24.59 13.04 11.01
C GLY A 251 24.87 12.80 12.51
N GLU A 252 25.45 13.78 13.22
CA GLU A 252 25.70 13.67 14.66
C GLU A 252 24.39 13.63 15.47
N THR A 253 23.34 14.33 15.03
CA THR A 253 22.03 14.26 15.69
C THR A 253 21.46 12.84 15.65
N TYR A 254 21.53 12.16 14.50
CA TYR A 254 21.05 10.79 14.37
C TYR A 254 21.89 9.80 15.20
N LEU A 255 23.21 10.01 15.28
CA LEU A 255 24.10 9.24 16.17
C LEU A 255 23.74 9.46 17.65
N GLN A 256 23.48 10.70 18.07
CA GLN A 256 23.05 11.02 19.43
C GLN A 256 21.71 10.39 19.80
N ILE A 257 20.73 10.41 18.88
CA ILE A 257 19.45 9.72 19.07
C ILE A 257 19.67 8.22 19.28
N THR A 258 20.50 7.59 18.43
CA THR A 258 20.81 6.15 18.52
C THR A 258 21.47 5.81 19.85
N ARG A 259 22.50 6.58 20.25
CA ARG A 259 23.20 6.43 21.54
C ARG A 259 22.27 6.66 22.73
N ALA A 260 21.32 7.59 22.63
CA ALA A 260 20.34 7.85 23.68
C ALA A 260 19.42 6.64 23.89
N VAL A 261 18.94 6.01 22.82
CA VAL A 261 18.16 4.78 22.91
C VAL A 261 18.98 3.66 23.56
N ARG A 262 20.22 3.42 23.12
CA ARG A 262 21.11 2.42 23.73
C ARG A 262 21.40 2.67 25.21
N LYS A 263 21.58 3.93 25.60
CA LYS A 263 21.77 4.31 27.01
C LYS A 263 20.52 4.09 27.86
N ALA A 264 19.33 4.13 27.26
CA ALA A 264 18.09 3.84 27.97
C ALA A 264 17.84 2.33 28.10
N ASP A 265 18.17 1.56 27.07
CA ASP A 265 18.10 0.10 27.08
C ASP A 265 19.12 -0.53 26.11
N PRO A 266 20.08 -1.33 26.62
CA PRO A 266 21.14 -1.91 25.79
C PRO A 266 20.65 -3.00 24.84
N ASP A 267 19.53 -3.65 25.14
CA ASP A 267 19.00 -4.80 24.38
C ASP A 267 17.91 -4.39 23.37
N ILE A 268 17.48 -3.12 23.42
CA ILE A 268 16.58 -2.43 22.49
C ILE A 268 16.65 -2.87 21.03
N HIS A 269 15.71 -3.48 20.31
CA HIS A 269 15.91 -3.41 18.86
C HIS A 269 15.67 -1.97 18.38
N ILE A 270 16.65 -1.37 17.69
CA ILE A 270 16.54 -0.02 17.12
C ILE A 270 16.24 -0.17 15.63
N HIS A 271 14.98 0.05 15.28
CA HIS A 271 14.51 0.15 13.91
C HIS A 271 14.34 1.63 13.56
N ALA A 272 15.33 2.26 12.93
CA ALA A 272 15.34 3.72 12.84
C ALA A 272 15.89 4.25 11.52
N PHE A 273 15.42 5.46 11.19
CA PHE A 273 15.85 6.27 10.06
C PHE A 273 15.49 5.70 8.69
N SER A 274 14.70 6.46 7.95
CA SER A 274 14.47 6.24 6.53
C SER A 274 15.75 6.42 5.71
N PRO A 275 15.82 5.86 4.50
CA PRO A 275 16.88 6.16 3.54
C PRO A 275 17.12 7.66 3.32
N LEU A 276 16.09 8.49 3.40
CA LEU A 276 16.23 9.96 3.32
C LEU A 276 16.98 10.55 4.53
N GLU A 277 16.64 10.11 5.74
CA GLU A 277 17.32 10.55 6.97
C GLU A 277 18.79 10.12 6.96
N VAL A 278 19.08 8.89 6.52
CA VAL A 278 20.46 8.38 6.37
C VAL A 278 21.25 9.19 5.34
N SER A 279 20.68 9.42 4.15
CA SER A 279 21.33 10.22 3.11
C SER A 279 21.62 11.65 3.57
N HIS A 280 20.66 12.28 4.26
CA HIS A 280 20.85 13.61 4.84
C HIS A 280 21.95 13.61 5.91
N GLY A 281 21.94 12.62 6.81
CA GLY A 281 22.96 12.48 7.85
C GLY A 281 24.37 12.34 7.27
N ALA A 282 24.54 11.48 6.27
CA ALA A 282 25.80 11.29 5.57
C ALA A 282 26.26 12.58 4.87
N GLN A 283 25.36 13.23 4.13
CA GLN A 283 25.66 14.48 3.40
C GLN A 283 26.10 15.61 4.34
N THR A 284 25.41 15.81 5.46
CA THR A 284 25.73 16.88 6.42
C THR A 284 27.07 16.68 7.14
N LEU A 285 27.59 15.45 7.19
CA LEU A 285 28.91 15.13 7.71
C LEU A 285 30.00 15.04 6.62
N GLY A 286 29.63 15.17 5.34
CA GLY A 286 30.56 14.96 4.22
C GLY A 286 31.05 13.52 4.09
N LEU A 287 30.28 12.55 4.57
CA LEU A 287 30.64 11.12 4.55
C LEU A 287 29.92 10.37 3.41
N PRO A 288 30.55 9.33 2.83
CA PRO A 288 29.82 8.34 2.05
C PRO A 288 28.71 7.67 2.86
N VAL A 289 27.58 7.36 2.22
CA VAL A 289 26.42 6.73 2.87
C VAL A 289 26.79 5.43 3.61
N GLY A 290 27.62 4.58 3.00
CA GLY A 290 28.08 3.33 3.61
C GLY A 290 28.90 3.54 4.89
N GLU A 291 29.76 4.57 4.93
CA GLU A 291 30.54 4.90 6.13
C GLU A 291 29.64 5.40 7.26
N PHE A 292 28.67 6.27 6.94
CA PHE A 292 27.71 6.77 7.92
C PHE A 292 26.80 5.66 8.46
N LEU A 293 26.37 4.72 7.62
CA LEU A 293 25.66 3.51 8.06
C LEU A 293 26.52 2.67 9.01
N GLY A 294 27.83 2.57 8.75
CA GLY A 294 28.79 1.94 9.65
C GLY A 294 28.89 2.62 11.01
N GLU A 295 28.90 3.97 11.04
CA GLU A 295 28.83 4.76 12.28
C GLU A 295 27.53 4.51 13.06
N LEU A 296 26.38 4.53 12.37
CA LEU A 296 25.07 4.26 12.97
C LEU A 296 25.01 2.84 13.55
N LYS A 297 25.51 1.84 12.81
CA LYS A 297 25.58 0.44 13.28
C LYS A 297 26.42 0.34 14.55
N ARG A 298 27.61 0.97 14.58
CA ARG A 298 28.47 1.03 15.77
C ARG A 298 27.81 1.76 16.94
N ALA A 299 26.99 2.77 16.67
CA ALA A 299 26.19 3.46 17.68
C ALA A 299 25.02 2.60 18.22
N GLY A 300 24.70 1.49 17.56
CA GLY A 300 23.71 0.51 18.00
C GLY A 300 22.45 0.41 17.14
N LEU A 301 22.42 1.01 15.94
CA LEU A 301 21.33 0.83 14.98
C LEU A 301 21.23 -0.64 14.56
N GLY A 302 20.03 -1.21 14.59
CA GLY A 302 19.79 -2.61 14.22
C GLY A 302 19.32 -2.78 12.78
N THR A 303 18.34 -1.98 12.37
CA THR A 303 17.68 -2.09 11.04
C THR A 303 17.10 -0.75 10.61
N LEU A 304 16.79 -0.59 9.33
CA LEU A 304 16.18 0.63 8.79
C LEU A 304 14.74 0.37 8.32
N PRO A 305 13.79 1.27 8.62
CA PRO A 305 12.49 1.28 7.95
C PRO A 305 12.62 1.67 6.48
N GLY A 306 11.96 0.93 5.58
CA GLY A 306 11.90 1.18 4.15
C GLY A 306 11.04 2.36 3.72
N THR A 307 10.84 3.35 4.57
CA THR A 307 10.02 4.54 4.26
C THR A 307 10.77 5.47 3.30
N ALA A 308 10.15 6.60 2.93
CA ALA A 308 10.61 7.48 1.84
C ALA A 308 10.66 6.84 0.44
N ALA A 309 10.30 5.55 0.33
CA ALA A 309 10.07 4.86 -0.93
C ALA A 309 8.85 5.43 -1.65
N GLU A 310 7.75 5.67 -0.93
CA GLU A 310 6.45 6.11 -1.47
C GLU A 310 6.04 5.24 -2.68
N ILE A 311 6.26 5.75 -3.90
CA ILE A 311 6.37 4.99 -5.13
C ILE A 311 7.81 5.15 -5.66
N LEU A 312 8.51 4.03 -5.82
CA LEU A 312 9.80 3.96 -6.51
C LEU A 312 9.57 4.07 -8.01
N ASP A 313 9.07 5.21 -8.50
CA ASP A 313 8.92 5.55 -9.91
C ASP A 313 8.96 7.08 -10.07
N ASP A 314 9.95 7.58 -10.82
CA ASP A 314 10.28 9.01 -10.82
C ASP A 314 9.19 9.89 -11.47
N GLU A 315 8.36 9.33 -12.35
CA GLU A 315 7.16 10.03 -12.87
C GLU A 315 6.25 10.45 -11.70
N ILE A 316 6.03 9.53 -10.75
CA ILE A 316 5.19 9.79 -9.58
C ILE A 316 5.91 10.63 -8.53
N ARG A 317 7.21 10.37 -8.30
CA ARG A 317 8.00 11.15 -7.32
C ARG A 317 8.04 12.63 -7.68
N SER A 318 8.18 12.97 -8.97
CA SER A 318 8.13 14.36 -9.45
C SER A 318 6.83 15.08 -9.08
N VAL A 319 5.72 14.33 -8.95
CA VAL A 319 4.41 14.86 -8.57
C VAL A 319 4.29 15.00 -7.06
N ILE A 320 4.71 14.00 -6.29
CA ILE A 320 4.36 13.90 -4.85
C ILE A 320 5.47 14.39 -3.91
N CYS A 321 6.73 14.24 -4.28
CA CYS A 321 7.90 14.65 -3.49
C CYS A 321 9.15 14.90 -4.35
N PRO A 322 9.14 15.92 -5.21
CA PRO A 322 10.25 16.21 -6.14
C PRO A 322 11.57 16.55 -5.45
N ASP A 323 11.51 17.01 -4.20
CA ASP A 323 12.69 17.42 -3.43
C ASP A 323 13.35 16.24 -2.68
N LYS A 324 12.72 15.07 -2.60
CA LYS A 324 13.30 13.88 -1.94
C LYS A 324 14.28 13.15 -2.87
N LEU A 325 14.94 12.11 -2.34
CA LEU A 325 15.72 11.16 -3.13
C LEU A 325 14.97 10.70 -4.39
N ASP A 326 15.66 10.49 -5.50
CA ASP A 326 15.09 9.78 -6.65
C ASP A 326 15.00 8.26 -6.40
N THR A 327 14.44 7.51 -7.34
CA THR A 327 14.30 6.05 -7.23
C THR A 327 15.65 5.34 -7.10
N ARG A 328 16.66 5.78 -7.88
CA ARG A 328 17.99 5.19 -7.90
C ARG A 328 18.72 5.45 -6.57
N GLU A 329 18.66 6.68 -6.07
CA GLU A 329 19.26 7.09 -4.81
C GLU A 329 18.67 6.32 -3.63
N TRP A 330 17.35 6.13 -3.60
CA TRP A 330 16.71 5.30 -2.57
C TRP A 330 17.23 3.86 -2.62
N LEU A 331 17.31 3.25 -3.81
CA LEU A 331 17.82 1.89 -3.99
C LEU A 331 19.31 1.79 -3.60
N GLN A 332 20.11 2.82 -3.87
CA GLN A 332 21.53 2.87 -3.50
C GLN A 332 21.73 2.93 -1.98
N VAL A 333 20.94 3.74 -1.26
CA VAL A 333 21.02 3.80 0.20
C VAL A 333 20.64 2.46 0.83
N VAL A 334 19.59 1.81 0.33
CA VAL A 334 19.15 0.50 0.83
C VAL A 334 20.17 -0.59 0.51
N ARG A 335 20.74 -0.59 -0.70
CA ARG A 335 21.85 -1.48 -1.05
C ARG A 335 23.03 -1.32 -0.09
N ALA A 336 23.45 -0.07 0.16
CA ALA A 336 24.54 0.22 1.09
C ALA A 336 24.21 -0.23 2.53
N ALA A 337 22.94 -0.16 2.96
CA ALA A 337 22.52 -0.70 4.25
C ALA A 337 22.67 -2.22 4.30
N HIS A 338 22.24 -2.93 3.25
CA HIS A 338 22.38 -4.39 3.16
C HIS A 338 23.86 -4.81 3.13
N GLU A 339 24.71 -4.11 2.36
CA GLU A 339 26.16 -4.34 2.30
C GLU A 339 26.85 -4.07 3.66
N ALA A 340 26.36 -3.09 4.42
CA ALA A 340 26.80 -2.84 5.80
C ALA A 340 26.27 -3.89 6.80
N GLY A 341 25.50 -4.89 6.33
CA GLY A 341 24.90 -5.94 7.15
C GLY A 341 23.78 -5.43 8.06
N LEU A 342 23.01 -4.44 7.60
CA LEU A 342 21.78 -3.98 8.22
C LEU A 342 20.60 -4.45 7.38
N ASN A 343 19.62 -5.10 8.01
CA ASN A 343 18.37 -5.41 7.32
C ASN A 343 17.49 -4.18 7.18
N THR A 344 16.65 -4.18 6.16
CA THR A 344 15.64 -3.13 5.95
C THR A 344 14.27 -3.73 5.70
N THR A 345 13.25 -2.88 5.71
CA THR A 345 11.92 -3.22 5.19
C THR A 345 11.73 -2.56 3.83
N ALA A 346 10.75 -2.99 3.05
CA ALA A 346 10.32 -2.30 1.83
C ALA A 346 8.89 -1.82 1.99
N THR A 347 8.60 -0.56 1.68
CA THR A 347 7.25 0.02 1.83
C THR A 347 6.73 0.56 0.50
N ILE A 348 5.42 0.52 0.31
CA ILE A 348 4.74 1.19 -0.81
C ILE A 348 3.58 2.03 -0.28
N MET A 349 3.56 3.34 -0.58
CA MET A 349 2.38 4.17 -0.36
C MET A 349 1.56 4.19 -1.66
N PHE A 350 0.31 3.73 -1.62
CA PHE A 350 -0.49 3.52 -2.83
C PHE A 350 -1.96 3.96 -2.68
N GLY A 351 -2.63 4.14 -3.80
CA GLY A 351 -3.99 4.65 -3.96
C GLY A 351 -4.09 6.16 -4.09
N HIS A 352 -3.05 6.86 -4.53
CA HIS A 352 -3.08 8.31 -4.75
C HIS A 352 -3.11 8.65 -6.24
N VAL A 353 -2.05 9.28 -6.77
CA VAL A 353 -1.94 9.76 -8.16
C VAL A 353 -1.45 8.73 -9.17
N GLU A 354 -0.94 7.61 -8.69
CA GLU A 354 -0.33 6.56 -9.48
C GLU A 354 -1.36 5.56 -10.01
N SER A 355 -0.99 4.92 -11.11
CA SER A 355 -1.70 3.79 -11.73
C SER A 355 -0.96 2.45 -11.52
N PRO A 356 -1.59 1.29 -11.80
CA PRO A 356 -1.00 -0.03 -11.55
C PRO A 356 0.35 -0.30 -12.22
N ARG A 357 0.71 0.40 -13.31
CA ARG A 357 2.04 0.28 -13.94
C ARG A 357 3.15 0.69 -12.98
N HIS A 358 2.92 1.73 -12.19
CA HIS A 358 3.86 2.21 -11.19
C HIS A 358 3.97 1.23 -10.01
N TRP A 359 2.88 0.57 -9.62
CA TRP A 359 2.90 -0.50 -8.62
C TRP A 359 3.72 -1.70 -9.10
N ALA A 360 3.52 -2.13 -10.35
CA ALA A 360 4.27 -3.22 -10.96
C ALA A 360 5.78 -2.91 -10.97
N ARG A 361 6.18 -1.74 -11.45
CA ARG A 361 7.59 -1.33 -11.46
C ARG A 361 8.17 -1.21 -10.06
N HIS A 362 7.42 -0.69 -9.09
CA HIS A 362 7.84 -0.66 -7.69
C HIS A 362 8.15 -2.07 -7.18
N LEU A 363 7.21 -3.01 -7.34
CA LEU A 363 7.40 -4.40 -6.88
C LEU A 363 8.59 -5.08 -7.56
N LEU A 364 8.79 -4.84 -8.87
CA LEU A 364 9.95 -5.35 -9.60
C LEU A 364 11.27 -4.78 -9.05
N ARG A 365 11.34 -3.46 -8.81
CA ARG A 365 12.53 -2.80 -8.23
C ARG A 365 12.89 -3.37 -6.85
N VAL A 366 11.88 -3.59 -5.99
CA VAL A 366 12.07 -4.22 -4.68
C VAL A 366 12.53 -5.67 -4.82
N ARG A 367 11.89 -6.45 -5.69
CA ARG A 367 12.26 -7.86 -5.95
C ARG A 367 13.68 -7.99 -6.46
N ASP A 368 14.05 -7.15 -7.43
CA ASP A 368 15.36 -7.20 -8.09
C ASP A 368 16.47 -6.85 -7.08
N LEU A 369 16.28 -5.79 -6.27
CA LEU A 369 17.23 -5.48 -5.21
C LEU A 369 17.30 -6.59 -4.14
N GLN A 370 16.18 -7.23 -3.81
CA GLN A 370 16.20 -8.38 -2.90
C GLN A 370 16.97 -9.57 -3.47
N ALA A 371 16.81 -9.85 -4.76
CA ALA A 371 17.54 -10.94 -5.43
C ALA A 371 19.06 -10.72 -5.37
N GLU A 372 19.49 -9.47 -5.40
CA GLU A 372 20.90 -9.08 -5.35
C GLU A 372 21.48 -9.07 -3.92
N THR A 373 20.70 -8.63 -2.93
CA THR A 373 21.24 -8.28 -1.61
C THR A 373 20.65 -9.07 -0.44
N GLY A 374 19.46 -9.66 -0.59
CA GLY A 374 18.79 -10.47 0.44
C GLY A 374 18.42 -9.75 1.74
N GLY A 375 18.58 -8.42 1.82
CA GLY A 375 18.50 -7.68 3.08
C GLY A 375 17.11 -7.24 3.52
N PHE A 376 16.08 -7.32 2.65
CA PHE A 376 14.71 -7.02 3.02
C PHE A 376 14.13 -8.13 3.90
N THR A 377 13.48 -7.72 4.99
CA THR A 377 12.82 -8.60 5.96
C THR A 377 11.33 -8.79 5.67
N GLU A 378 10.67 -7.74 5.16
CA GLU A 378 9.27 -7.74 4.77
C GLU A 378 8.92 -6.66 3.74
N PHE A 379 7.75 -6.84 3.12
CA PHE A 379 7.08 -5.82 2.34
C PHE A 379 5.85 -5.29 3.08
N VAL A 380 5.69 -3.96 3.11
CA VAL A 380 4.65 -3.26 3.86
C VAL A 380 3.84 -2.34 2.93
N PRO A 381 2.67 -2.80 2.45
CA PRO A 381 1.68 -1.94 1.81
C PRO A 381 1.10 -0.91 2.78
N LEU A 382 1.12 0.36 2.37
CA LEU A 382 0.61 1.50 3.12
C LEU A 382 -0.46 2.22 2.28
N PRO A 383 -1.75 1.84 2.40
CA PRO A 383 -2.80 2.51 1.65
C PRO A 383 -2.90 3.99 2.05
N TYR A 384 -3.07 4.85 1.06
CA TYR A 384 -3.05 6.29 1.23
C TYR A 384 -4.27 6.80 2.00
N VAL A 385 -4.03 7.45 3.13
CA VAL A 385 -5.05 8.09 3.98
C VAL A 385 -5.19 9.55 3.54
N HIS A 386 -6.32 9.89 2.95
CA HIS A 386 -6.48 11.14 2.19
C HIS A 386 -7.01 12.32 3.03
N MET A 387 -7.68 12.05 4.15
CA MET A 387 -8.58 13.01 4.83
C MET A 387 -7.91 14.34 5.22
N GLN A 388 -6.62 14.33 5.57
CA GLN A 388 -5.84 15.53 5.91
C GLN A 388 -4.62 15.72 5.01
N ALA A 389 -4.51 14.93 3.94
CA ALA A 389 -3.35 14.98 3.06
C ALA A 389 -3.45 16.19 2.10
N PRO A 390 -2.41 17.05 2.01
CA PRO A 390 -2.53 18.30 1.24
C PRO A 390 -2.83 18.10 -0.25
N LEU A 391 -2.37 16.99 -0.85
CA LEU A 391 -2.63 16.65 -2.24
C LEU A 391 -4.12 16.38 -2.49
N SER A 392 -4.78 15.65 -1.59
CA SER A 392 -6.21 15.36 -1.63
C SER A 392 -7.07 16.59 -1.33
N LEU A 393 -6.65 17.41 -0.36
CA LEU A 393 -7.35 18.67 -0.05
C LEU A 393 -7.37 19.64 -1.23
N LYS A 394 -6.37 19.55 -2.12
CA LYS A 394 -6.30 20.30 -3.39
C LYS A 394 -7.05 19.63 -4.55
N GLY A 395 -7.67 18.46 -4.33
CA GLY A 395 -8.36 17.70 -5.37
C GLY A 395 -7.42 17.10 -6.42
N LEU A 396 -6.15 16.88 -6.10
CA LEU A 396 -5.11 16.41 -7.02
C LEU A 396 -4.76 14.93 -6.86
N ALA A 397 -5.47 14.20 -6.00
CA ALA A 397 -5.27 12.77 -5.77
C ALA A 397 -6.61 12.07 -5.53
N ARG A 398 -6.64 10.76 -5.81
CA ARG A 398 -7.73 9.88 -5.39
C ARG A 398 -7.85 9.84 -3.86
N PRO A 399 -9.02 9.51 -3.30
CA PRO A 399 -9.24 9.43 -1.85
C PRO A 399 -8.66 8.15 -1.21
N GLY A 400 -7.54 7.64 -1.73
CA GLY A 400 -6.99 6.34 -1.37
C GLY A 400 -7.41 5.24 -2.35
N PRO A 401 -6.85 4.03 -2.19
CA PRO A 401 -7.22 2.87 -2.97
C PRO A 401 -8.65 2.43 -2.62
N THR A 402 -9.27 1.70 -3.54
CA THR A 402 -10.51 0.95 -3.26
C THR A 402 -10.21 -0.26 -2.37
N TYR A 403 -11.25 -0.89 -1.82
CA TYR A 403 -11.11 -2.16 -1.10
C TYR A 403 -10.43 -3.23 -1.98
N ARG A 404 -10.88 -3.36 -3.23
CA ARG A 404 -10.33 -4.33 -4.20
C ARG A 404 -8.84 -4.14 -4.42
N GLU A 405 -8.42 -2.89 -4.64
CA GLU A 405 -7.00 -2.54 -4.85
C GLU A 405 -6.16 -2.80 -3.62
N THR A 406 -6.71 -2.56 -2.44
CA THR A 406 -6.03 -2.82 -1.18
C THR A 406 -5.75 -4.30 -0.98
N VAL A 407 -6.74 -5.15 -1.19
CA VAL A 407 -6.56 -6.61 -1.09
C VAL A 407 -5.62 -7.11 -2.19
N LEU A 408 -5.77 -6.63 -3.43
CA LEU A 408 -4.86 -7.00 -4.53
C LEU A 408 -3.42 -6.57 -4.27
N MET A 409 -3.16 -5.41 -3.67
CA MET A 409 -1.79 -5.01 -3.34
C MET A 409 -1.08 -6.05 -2.45
N HIS A 410 -1.78 -6.63 -1.47
CA HIS A 410 -1.21 -7.65 -0.61
C HIS A 410 -1.07 -9.00 -1.35
N ALA A 411 -2.11 -9.42 -2.08
CA ALA A 411 -2.10 -10.69 -2.81
C ALA A 411 -1.05 -10.71 -3.93
N VAL A 412 -0.97 -9.63 -4.71
CA VAL A 412 0.01 -9.49 -5.79
C VAL A 412 1.41 -9.36 -5.22
N ALA A 413 1.63 -8.64 -4.11
CA ALA A 413 2.94 -8.61 -3.47
C ALA A 413 3.42 -10.01 -3.03
N ARG A 414 2.53 -10.82 -2.43
CA ARG A 414 2.83 -12.23 -2.08
C ARG A 414 3.29 -13.04 -3.29
N LEU A 415 2.57 -12.94 -4.41
CA LEU A 415 2.88 -13.67 -5.63
C LEU A 415 4.17 -13.16 -6.30
N VAL A 416 4.31 -11.84 -6.43
CA VAL A 416 5.40 -11.18 -7.16
C VAL A 416 6.73 -11.27 -6.41
N LEU A 417 6.71 -11.22 -5.07
CA LEU A 417 7.94 -11.21 -4.28
C LEU A 417 8.41 -12.62 -3.87
N HIS A 418 7.61 -13.66 -4.07
CA HIS A 418 8.00 -15.04 -3.79
C HIS A 418 9.09 -15.56 -4.76
N PRO A 419 10.13 -16.27 -4.29
CA PRO A 419 10.38 -16.71 -2.92
C PRO A 419 11.24 -15.75 -2.08
N LEU A 420 11.59 -14.58 -2.62
CA LEU A 420 12.66 -13.71 -2.11
C LEU A 420 12.24 -12.90 -0.87
N ILE A 421 10.98 -12.49 -0.78
CA ILE A 421 10.39 -11.85 0.41
C ILE A 421 9.15 -12.64 0.80
N VAL A 422 9.22 -13.29 1.96
CA VAL A 422 8.16 -14.20 2.44
C VAL A 422 7.23 -13.55 3.45
N ASN A 423 7.56 -12.35 3.93
CA ASN A 423 6.75 -11.63 4.90
C ASN A 423 6.03 -10.46 4.23
N ILE A 424 4.70 -10.55 4.19
CA ILE A 424 3.83 -9.47 3.73
C ILE A 424 3.05 -8.97 4.94
N GLN A 425 3.32 -7.72 5.33
CA GLN A 425 2.72 -7.07 6.49
C GLN A 425 1.42 -6.36 6.10
N ALA A 426 0.44 -6.31 7.01
CA ALA A 426 -0.74 -5.48 6.87
C ALA A 426 -0.83 -4.40 7.96
N SER A 427 -1.01 -3.14 7.56
CA SER A 427 -1.07 -1.99 8.47
C SER A 427 -2.47 -1.83 9.08
N TRP A 428 -2.72 -2.44 10.25
CA TRP A 428 -4.03 -2.42 10.92
C TRP A 428 -4.55 -1.00 11.17
N VAL A 429 -3.67 -0.03 11.43
CA VAL A 429 -4.06 1.37 11.70
C VAL A 429 -4.67 2.08 10.49
N LYS A 430 -4.40 1.58 9.27
CA LYS A 430 -4.97 2.11 8.02
C LYS A 430 -6.12 1.26 7.51
N LEU A 431 -6.09 -0.04 7.75
CA LEU A 431 -7.04 -0.99 7.20
C LEU A 431 -8.29 -1.18 8.06
N GLY A 432 -8.13 -1.14 9.38
CA GLY A 432 -9.16 -1.60 10.30
C GLY A 432 -9.32 -3.13 10.31
N PRO A 433 -10.05 -3.68 11.29
CA PRO A 433 -10.10 -5.12 11.55
C PRO A 433 -10.73 -5.92 10.42
N GLU A 434 -11.77 -5.41 9.75
CA GLU A 434 -12.51 -6.18 8.75
C GLU A 434 -11.74 -6.33 7.42
N VAL A 435 -11.06 -5.26 6.97
CA VAL A 435 -10.16 -5.37 5.81
C VAL A 435 -8.92 -6.21 6.17
N LEU A 436 -8.45 -6.15 7.43
CA LEU A 436 -7.34 -6.98 7.89
C LEU A 436 -7.64 -8.47 7.71
N LYS A 437 -8.85 -8.94 8.06
CA LYS A 437 -9.30 -10.32 7.82
C LYS A 437 -9.28 -10.70 6.34
N SER A 438 -9.68 -9.76 5.47
CA SER A 438 -9.64 -9.97 4.02
C SER A 438 -8.20 -10.14 3.53
N CYS A 439 -7.28 -9.29 3.99
CA CYS A 439 -5.87 -9.40 3.63
C CYS A 439 -5.19 -10.66 4.19
N LEU A 440 -5.58 -11.12 5.39
CA LEU A 440 -5.12 -12.39 5.97
C LEU A 440 -5.54 -13.62 5.15
N SER A 441 -6.63 -13.49 4.37
CA SER A 441 -7.12 -14.49 3.42
C SER A 441 -6.63 -14.23 1.98
N ALA A 442 -5.62 -13.36 1.84
CA ALA A 442 -5.09 -12.91 0.54
C ALA A 442 -3.56 -12.74 0.60
N GLY A 443 -2.87 -13.58 1.37
CA GLY A 443 -1.40 -13.68 1.33
C GLY A 443 -0.63 -12.95 2.44
N VAL A 444 -1.31 -12.25 3.36
CA VAL A 444 -0.68 -11.62 4.53
C VAL A 444 -0.33 -12.65 5.60
N ASN A 445 0.84 -12.48 6.21
CA ASN A 445 1.32 -13.31 7.32
C ASN A 445 1.88 -12.50 8.50
N ASP A 446 1.79 -11.18 8.47
CA ASP A 446 2.28 -10.31 9.54
C ASP A 446 1.35 -9.12 9.76
N LEU A 447 1.02 -8.82 11.02
CA LEU A 447 0.16 -7.68 11.39
C LEU A 447 0.98 -6.47 11.88
N GLY A 448 2.30 -6.52 11.76
CA GLY A 448 3.20 -5.46 12.16
C GLY A 448 3.24 -5.26 13.68
N GLY A 449 3.36 -4.00 14.10
CA GLY A 449 3.57 -3.62 15.48
C GLY A 449 2.30 -3.37 16.30
N THR A 450 2.41 -3.38 17.63
CA THR A 450 1.41 -2.78 18.52
C THR A 450 1.35 -1.25 18.39
N LEU A 451 2.43 -0.65 17.84
CA LEU A 451 2.58 0.76 17.48
C LEU A 451 2.28 1.74 18.62
N MET A 452 2.72 1.48 19.86
CA MET A 452 2.50 2.41 20.97
C MET A 452 2.83 3.85 20.53
N ASN A 453 1.80 4.71 20.42
CA ASN A 453 1.84 6.08 19.89
C ASN A 453 2.02 6.25 18.36
N GLU A 454 1.15 5.64 17.54
CA GLU A 454 1.11 5.91 16.09
C GLU A 454 0.57 7.31 15.73
N SER A 455 1.48 8.25 15.42
CA SER A 455 1.13 9.66 15.19
C SER A 455 0.95 10.05 13.70
N ILE A 456 1.60 9.34 12.77
CA ILE A 456 1.64 9.70 11.35
C ILE A 456 0.26 9.46 10.70
N SER A 457 -0.28 8.25 10.87
CA SER A 457 -1.59 7.90 10.31
C SER A 457 -2.71 8.70 10.96
N ARG A 458 -2.61 8.96 12.28
CA ARG A 458 -3.51 9.87 13.00
C ARG A 458 -3.49 11.29 12.43
N ALA A 459 -2.30 11.83 12.17
CA ALA A 459 -2.15 13.17 11.57
C ALA A 459 -2.77 13.24 10.16
N ALA A 460 -2.73 12.13 9.41
CA ALA A 460 -3.42 12.00 8.12
C ALA A 460 -4.95 11.83 8.24
N GLY A 461 -5.47 11.54 9.43
CA GLY A 461 -6.90 11.42 9.73
C GLY A 461 -7.40 10.01 10.03
N ALA A 462 -6.52 9.00 10.15
CA ALA A 462 -6.93 7.63 10.43
C ALA A 462 -7.59 7.49 11.82
N GLY A 463 -8.73 6.79 11.87
CA GLY A 463 -9.55 6.65 13.09
C GLY A 463 -9.29 5.40 13.93
N PHE A 464 -8.48 4.45 13.47
CA PHE A 464 -8.33 3.13 14.11
C PHE A 464 -7.46 3.11 15.38
N GLY A 465 -7.05 4.28 15.88
CA GLY A 465 -6.33 4.41 17.14
C GLY A 465 -4.83 4.62 16.96
N GLN A 466 -4.11 4.61 18.08
CA GLN A 466 -2.67 4.85 18.14
C GLN A 466 -1.91 3.70 18.81
N GLU A 467 -2.61 2.62 19.15
CA GLU A 467 -2.06 1.43 19.76
C GLU A 467 -3.05 0.27 19.60
N LEU A 468 -2.55 -0.92 19.31
CA LEU A 468 -3.33 -2.16 19.29
C LEU A 468 -2.64 -3.20 20.20
N PRO A 469 -3.18 -3.49 21.40
CA PRO A 469 -2.56 -4.42 22.33
C PRO A 469 -2.42 -5.85 21.79
N PRO A 470 -1.44 -6.64 22.25
CA PRO A 470 -1.20 -8.01 21.79
C PRO A 470 -2.43 -8.91 21.87
N GLU A 471 -3.28 -8.77 22.89
CA GLU A 471 -4.47 -9.59 23.06
C GLU A 471 -5.49 -9.36 21.94
N GLN A 472 -5.63 -8.11 21.49
CA GLN A 472 -6.51 -7.75 20.38
C GLN A 472 -5.96 -8.25 19.05
N ILE A 473 -4.64 -8.10 18.83
CA ILE A 473 -3.95 -8.69 17.67
C ILE A 473 -4.20 -10.20 17.64
N CYS A 474 -3.96 -10.90 18.76
CA CYS A 474 -4.18 -12.33 18.89
C CYS A 474 -5.64 -12.72 18.63
N ALA A 475 -6.61 -11.94 19.12
CA ALA A 475 -8.02 -12.18 18.86
C ALA A 475 -8.36 -12.08 17.37
N ILE A 476 -7.86 -11.06 16.67
CA ILE A 476 -8.08 -10.90 15.22
C ILE A 476 -7.50 -12.09 14.45
N VAL A 477 -6.27 -12.50 14.77
CA VAL A 477 -5.61 -13.63 14.11
C VAL A 477 -6.37 -14.94 14.35
N ARG A 478 -6.81 -15.19 15.59
CA ARG A 478 -7.60 -16.40 15.92
C ARG A 478 -8.97 -16.40 15.24
N GLN A 479 -9.64 -15.25 15.14
CA GLN A 479 -10.90 -15.12 14.41
C GLN A 479 -10.74 -15.40 12.91
N ALA A 480 -9.55 -15.13 12.35
CA ALA A 480 -9.20 -15.50 10.98
C ALA A 480 -8.79 -16.98 10.83
N GLY A 481 -8.88 -17.80 11.89
CA GLY A 481 -8.51 -19.21 11.85
C GLY A 481 -7.00 -19.45 11.74
N ARG A 482 -6.19 -18.53 12.26
CA ARG A 482 -4.72 -18.58 12.21
C ARG A 482 -4.09 -18.58 13.61
N ARG A 483 -2.79 -18.89 13.69
CA ARG A 483 -2.01 -18.92 14.94
C ARG A 483 -1.22 -17.63 15.11
N PRO A 484 -1.52 -16.79 16.11
CA PRO A 484 -0.73 -15.59 16.39
C PRO A 484 0.65 -15.98 16.95
N VAL A 485 1.69 -15.29 16.49
CA VAL A 485 3.07 -15.48 16.97
C VAL A 485 3.75 -14.15 17.19
N GLN A 486 4.16 -13.87 18.42
CA GLN A 486 5.04 -12.72 18.68
C GLN A 486 6.43 -12.99 18.09
N ARG A 487 6.92 -12.06 17.28
CA ARG A 487 8.27 -12.07 16.69
C ARG A 487 9.11 -10.92 17.23
N ASN A 488 10.43 -11.04 17.11
CA ASN A 488 11.33 -9.89 17.17
C ASN A 488 11.37 -9.16 15.80
N THR A 489 12.12 -8.07 15.69
CA THR A 489 12.21 -7.27 14.45
C THR A 489 12.76 -8.07 13.26
N LEU A 490 13.66 -9.03 13.51
CA LEU A 490 14.28 -9.87 12.49
C LEU A 490 13.51 -11.19 12.26
N TYR A 491 12.22 -11.24 12.60
CA TYR A 491 11.35 -12.42 12.46
C TYR A 491 11.79 -13.67 13.25
N GLY A 492 12.70 -13.49 14.22
CA GLY A 492 13.08 -14.53 15.18
C GLY A 492 12.12 -14.61 16.36
N GLU A 493 12.35 -15.61 17.22
CA GLU A 493 11.57 -15.78 18.45
C GLU A 493 11.87 -14.68 19.48
N VAL A 494 10.86 -14.34 20.27
CA VAL A 494 11.01 -13.50 21.47
C VAL A 494 11.22 -14.39 22.68
N ASP A 495 12.10 -13.98 23.58
CA ASP A 495 12.39 -14.65 24.86
C ASP A 495 11.13 -14.85 25.72
N GLY A 496 11.05 -15.96 26.45
CA GLY A 496 9.86 -16.43 27.17
C GLY A 496 9.37 -15.43 28.22
N ASP A 497 10.28 -14.80 28.96
CA ASP A 497 9.93 -13.80 29.98
C ASP A 497 9.28 -12.56 29.37
N ARG A 498 9.66 -12.19 28.14
CA ARG A 498 9.09 -11.04 27.43
C ARG A 498 7.70 -11.31 26.84
N ARG A 499 7.35 -12.57 26.56
CA ARG A 499 6.00 -12.95 26.09
C ARG A 499 4.95 -12.83 27.20
N ASN A 500 5.36 -12.93 28.47
CA ASN A 500 4.46 -12.89 29.62
C ASN A 500 4.20 -11.47 30.15
N ILE A 501 5.03 -10.49 29.78
CA ILE A 501 4.87 -9.07 30.16
C ILE A 501 3.90 -8.33 29.22
N ALA A 502 3.78 -8.82 27.99
CA ALA A 502 3.13 -8.15 26.87
C ALA A 502 1.63 -8.40 26.78
#